data_AF-A0AAJ6NMW0-F1
#
_entry.id   AF-A0AAJ6NMW0-F1
#
_cell.length_a   1.000
_cell.length_b   1.000
_cell.length_c   1.000
_cell.angle_alpha   90.00
_cell.angle_beta   90.00
_cell.angle_gamma   90.00
#
_symmetry.space_group_name_H-M   'P 1'
#
loop_
_entity.id
_entity.type
_entity.pdbx_description
1 polymer ?
#
loop_
_entity_poly.entity_id
_entity_poly.type
_entity_poly.pdbx_seq_one_letter_code
_entity_poly.pdbx_strand_id
1 'polypeptide(L)' 'MQRKFSTTAAEKERIFHTQLVKYGVEYEKAAKAAKILASGKPDELLTKEEIELVTEVCRYWSIQNKRYKRLNSLVK' A
#
# COMPACT_ATOMS: atom_id res chain seq x y z
N MET A 1 -28.79 3.95 1.25
CA MET A 1 -28.14 2.97 0.35
C MET A 1 -26.70 2.76 0.80
N GLN A 2 -26.41 1.65 1.51
CA GLN A 2 -25.02 1.27 1.79
C GLN A 2 -24.43 0.74 0.48
N ARG A 3 -23.60 1.53 -0.20
CA ARG A 3 -22.81 1.05 -1.34
C ARG A 3 -21.77 0.09 -0.78
N LYS A 4 -22.12 -1.20 -0.70
CA LYS A 4 -21.16 -2.28 -0.53
C LYS A 4 -20.40 -2.39 -1.85
N PHE A 5 -19.35 -1.58 -2.01
CA PHE A 5 -18.38 -1.81 -3.06
C PHE A 5 -17.65 -3.10 -2.70
N SER A 6 -18.02 -4.21 -3.35
CA SER A 6 -17.19 -5.41 -3.37
C SER A 6 -15.95 -5.07 -4.20
N THR A 7 -15.01 -4.31 -3.63
CA THR A 7 -13.78 -3.93 -4.34
C THR A 7 -13.05 -5.21 -4.69
N THR A 8 -12.94 -5.50 -5.99
CA THR A 8 -12.27 -6.70 -6.50
C THR A 8 -10.80 -6.70 -6.09
N ALA A 9 -10.15 -7.87 -6.04
CA ALA A 9 -8.73 -7.95 -5.73
C ALA A 9 -7.89 -7.08 -6.69
N ALA A 10 -8.24 -7.06 -7.98
CA ALA A 10 -7.59 -6.22 -8.99
C ALA A 10 -7.74 -4.71 -8.70
N GLU A 11 -8.89 -4.29 -8.18
CA GLU A 11 -9.11 -2.88 -7.86
C GLU A 11 -8.40 -2.47 -6.55
N LYS A 12 -8.35 -3.36 -5.56
CA LYS A 12 -7.51 -3.17 -4.36
C LYS A 12 -6.03 -3.06 -4.74
N GLU A 13 -5.55 -3.93 -5.62
CA GLU A 13 -4.18 -3.91 -6.11
C GLU A 13 -3.85 -2.58 -6.78
N ARG A 14 -4.71 -2.09 -7.68
CA ARG A 14 -4.53 -0.77 -8.32
C ARG A 14 -4.50 0.37 -7.32
N ILE A 15 -5.38 0.35 -6.31
CA ILE A 15 -5.40 1.38 -5.26
C ILE A 15 -4.10 1.36 -4.46
N PHE A 16 -3.66 0.18 -4.00
CA PHE A 16 -2.42 0.05 -3.25
C PHE A 16 -1.21 0.48 -4.08
N HIS A 17 -1.09 0.00 -5.31
CA HIS A 17 0.01 0.36 -6.21
C HIS A 17 0.09 1.87 -6.43
N THR A 18 -1.04 2.50 -6.74
CA THR A 18 -1.12 3.96 -6.94
C THR A 18 -0.69 4.73 -5.69
N GLN A 19 -1.15 4.32 -4.51
CA GLN A 19 -0.75 4.97 -3.26
C GLN A 19 0.75 4.78 -2.98
N LEU A 20 1.28 3.58 -3.13
CA LEU A 20 2.69 3.30 -2.86
C LEU A 20 3.61 4.12 -3.78
N VAL A 21 3.33 4.14 -5.08
CA VAL A 21 4.09 4.94 -6.06
C VAL A 21 3.98 6.43 -5.79
N LYS A 22 2.77 6.93 -5.47
CA LYS A 22 2.55 8.36 -5.15
C LYS A 22 3.44 8.86 -4.02
N TYR A 23 3.72 8.02 -3.02
CA TYR A 23 4.57 8.37 -1.89
C TYR A 23 6.03 7.92 -2.06
N GLY A 24 6.45 7.59 -3.29
CA GLY A 24 7.85 7.40 -3.65
C GLY A 24 8.40 6.00 -3.41
N VAL A 25 7.55 4.98 -3.33
CA VAL A 25 8.00 3.58 -3.41
C VAL A 25 8.32 3.26 -4.87
N GLU A 26 9.42 2.54 -5.10
CA GLU A 26 9.83 2.09 -6.44
C GLU A 26 8.71 1.29 -7.12
N TYR A 27 8.49 1.54 -8.41
CA TYR A 27 7.33 1.02 -9.15
C TYR A 27 7.18 -0.50 -9.06
N GLU A 28 8.27 -1.26 -9.25
CA GLU A 28 8.24 -2.72 -9.19
C GLU A 28 8.01 -3.25 -7.78
N LYS A 29 8.66 -2.66 -6.77
CA LYS A 29 8.43 -3.00 -5.36
C LYS A 29 6.98 -2.71 -4.96
N ALA A 30 6.44 -1.57 -5.38
CA ALA A 30 5.06 -1.19 -5.17
C ALA A 30 4.10 -2.19 -5.80
N ALA A 31 4.39 -2.69 -7.02
CA ALA A 31 3.53 -3.66 -7.70
C ALA A 31 3.47 -4.99 -6.96
N LYS A 32 4.64 -5.51 -6.55
CA LYS A 32 4.73 -6.76 -5.79
C LYS A 32 4.01 -6.65 -4.44
N ALA A 33 4.27 -5.59 -3.68
CA ALA A 33 3.61 -5.35 -2.39
C ALA A 33 2.10 -5.14 -2.55
N ALA A 34 1.66 -4.42 -3.58
CA ALA A 34 0.23 -4.20 -3.85
C ALA A 34 -0.51 -5.50 -4.15
N LYS A 35 0.10 -6.40 -4.92
CA LYS A 35 -0.47 -7.72 -5.21
C LYS A 35 -0.62 -8.57 -3.94
N ILE A 36 0.39 -8.56 -3.08
CA ILE A 36 0.36 -9.27 -1.78
C ILE A 36 -0.75 -8.69 -0.89
N LEU A 37 -0.79 -7.37 -0.71
CA LEU A 37 -1.81 -6.69 0.09
C LEU A 37 -3.23 -6.89 -0.45
N ALA A 38 -3.40 -6.87 -1.77
CA ALA A 38 -4.69 -7.08 -2.42
C ALA A 38 -5.21 -8.51 -2.31
N SER A 39 -4.29 -9.48 -2.17
CA SER A 39 -4.65 -10.89 -1.98
C SER A 39 -5.40 -11.14 -0.66
N GLY A 40 -5.23 -10.26 0.33
CA GLY A 40 -5.89 -10.37 1.64
C GLY A 40 -5.49 -11.61 2.43
N LYS A 41 -4.41 -12.29 2.02
CA LYS A 41 -3.89 -13.43 2.75
C LYS A 41 -3.40 -12.98 4.15
N PRO A 42 -3.68 -13.75 5.21
CA PRO A 42 -3.05 -13.53 6.50
C PRO A 42 -1.54 -13.77 6.38
N ASP A 43 -0.76 -13.09 7.23
CA ASP A 43 0.69 -13.16 7.25
C ASP A 43 1.22 -14.60 7.42
N GLU A 44 0.46 -15.48 8.08
CA GLU A 44 0.76 -16.90 8.25
C GLU A 44 0.87 -17.68 6.93
N LEU A 45 0.24 -17.18 5.86
CA LEU A 45 0.27 -17.78 4.51
C LEU A 45 1.25 -17.09 3.56
N LEU A 46 1.99 -16.08 4.05
CA LEU A 46 3.00 -15.36 3.29
C LEU A 46 4.38 -15.95 3.56
N THR A 47 5.25 -15.90 2.57
CA THR A 47 6.66 -16.23 2.80
C THR A 47 7.32 -15.13 3.62
N LYS A 48 8.44 -15.46 4.28
CA LYS A 48 9.23 -14.47 5.02
C LYS A 48 9.64 -13.28 4.14
N GLU A 49 10.00 -13.54 2.90
CA GLU A 49 10.37 -12.52 1.91
C GLU A 49 9.20 -11.60 1.54
N GLU A 50 7.99 -12.16 1.39
CA GLU A 50 6.77 -11.39 1.15
C GLU A 50 6.43 -10.49 2.35
N ILE A 51 6.55 -11.02 3.58
CA ILE A 51 6.33 -10.27 4.81
C ILE A 51 7.36 -9.12 4.92
N GLU A 52 8.64 -9.40 4.70
CA GLU A 52 9.70 -8.40 4.74
C GLU A 52 9.47 -7.29 3.71
N LEU A 53 9.12 -7.66 2.47
CA LEU A 53 8.82 -6.71 1.41
C LEU A 53 7.63 -5.81 1.77
N VAL A 54 6.50 -6.40 2.19
CA VAL A 54 5.31 -5.63 2.57
C VAL A 54 5.60 -4.73 3.77
N THR A 55 6.36 -5.23 4.76
CA THR A 55 6.74 -4.47 5.94
C THR A 55 7.61 -3.26 5.58
N GLU A 56 8.64 -3.46 4.76
CA GLU A 56 9.53 -2.39 4.27
C GLU A 56 8.72 -1.31 3.55
N VAL A 57 7.89 -1.72 2.60
CA VAL A 57 7.08 -0.83 1.76
C VAL A 57 6.05 -0.06 2.58
N CYS A 58 5.31 -0.73 3.45
CA CYS A 58 4.32 -0.09 4.31
C CYS A 58 4.96 0.88 5.32
N ARG A 59 6.12 0.52 5.89
CA ARG A 59 6.87 1.40 6.80
C ARG A 59 7.33 2.65 6.06
N TYR A 60 7.92 2.49 4.88
CA TYR A 60 8.35 3.62 4.05
C TYR A 60 7.16 4.54 3.70
N TRP A 61 6.07 3.97 3.20
CA TRP A 61 4.85 4.72 2.87
C TRP A 61 4.31 5.49 4.09
N SER A 62 4.28 4.86 5.27
CA SER A 62 3.81 5.50 6.51
C SER A 62 4.64 6.74 6.88
N ILE A 63 5.96 6.66 6.76
CA ILE A 63 6.87 7.79 7.00
C ILE A 63 6.60 8.92 6.00
N GLN A 64 6.50 8.60 4.71
CA GLN A 64 6.30 9.59 3.65
C GLN A 64 4.91 10.25 3.73
N ASN A 65 3.87 9.47 4.00
CA ASN A 65 2.52 9.98 4.21
C ASN A 65 2.46 10.92 5.42
N LYS A 66 3.13 10.59 6.53
CA LYS A 66 3.26 11.50 7.70
C LYS A 66 3.97 12.80 7.33
N ARG A 67 5.07 12.73 6.56
CA ARG A 67 5.78 13.92 6.07
C ARG A 67 4.89 14.79 5.19
N TYR A 68 4.21 14.19 4.22
CA TYR A 68 3.28 14.88 3.32
C TYR A 68 2.14 15.56 4.10
N LYS A 69 1.53 14.87 5.06
CA LYS A 69 0.47 15.45 5.92
C LYS A 69 0.99 16.64 6.72
N ARG A 70 2.19 16.57 7.29
CA ARG A 70 2.81 17.69 8.02
C ARG A 70 3.09 18.88 7.12
N LEU A 71 3.58 18.66 5.90
CA LEU A 71 3.79 19.75 4.95
C LEU A 71 2.47 20.41 4.56
N ASN A 72 1.45 19.61 4.22
CA ASN A 72 0.14 20.14 3.86
C ASN A 72 -0.57 20.88 5.00
N SER A 73 -0.29 20.55 6.27
CA SER A 73 -0.83 21.31 7.41
C SER A 73 -0.15 22.67 7.61
N LEU A 74 1.03 22.89 7.02
CA LEU A 74 1.78 24.14 7.15
C LEU A 74 1.53 25.11 5.97
N VAL A 75 1.04 24.60 4.84
CA VAL A 75 0.74 25.37 3.62
C VAL A 75 -0.76 25.75 3.55
N LYS A 76 -1.54 25.38 4.57
CA LYS A 76 -2.98 25.64 4.66
C LYS A 76 -3.32 26.79 5.59
#